data_AF-A0AAW1SQQ1-F1
#
_entry.id   AF-A0AAW1SQQ1-F1
#
_cell.length_a   1.000
_cell.length_b   1.000
_cell.length_c   1.000
_cell.angle_alpha   90.00
_cell.angle_beta   90.00
_cell.angle_gamma   90.00
#
_symmetry.space_group_name_H-M   'P 1'
#
loop_
_entity.id
_entity.type
_entity.pdbx_description
1 polymer ?
#
loop_
_entity_poly.entity_id
_entity_poly.type
_entity_poly.pdbx_seq_one_letter_code
_entity_poly.pdbx_strand_id
1 'polypeptide(L)'
;MQRRLNCQTKPEKHVVLAGPPGCGKGTQAPKLKSEHCLCHIATGDLLRAAVAAKTPLGTEAKKAMEAGALVPDEVGGGADIGAPGPPSKRAIVP
;
A
#
# COMPACT_ATOMS: atom_id res chain seq x y z
N MET A 1 2.31 -17.55 21.85
CA MET A 1 2.22 -16.22 22.52
C MET A 1 3.38 -15.27 22.19
N GLN A 2 4.59 -15.75 21.82
CA GLN A 2 5.76 -14.88 21.53
C GLN A 2 5.60 -13.85 20.39
N ARG A 3 4.83 -14.15 19.32
CA ARG A 3 4.68 -13.21 18.20
C ARG A 3 4.07 -11.86 18.62
N ARG A 4 3.10 -11.86 19.56
CA ARG A 4 2.45 -10.63 20.06
C ARG A 4 3.44 -9.77 20.86
N LEU A 5 4.25 -10.41 21.71
CA LEU A 5 5.29 -9.74 22.51
C LEU A 5 6.35 -9.11 21.60
N ASN A 6 6.83 -9.84 20.59
CA ASN A 6 7.79 -9.35 19.61
C ASN A 6 7.26 -8.18 18.76
N CYS A 7 5.94 -8.10 18.53
CA CYS A 7 5.33 -6.96 17.83
C CYS A 7 5.18 -5.71 18.73
N GLN A 8 4.94 -5.90 20.03
CA GLN A 8 4.71 -4.82 21.01
C GLN A 8 6.00 -4.08 21.36
N THR A 9 7.13 -4.78 21.42
CA THR A 9 8.44 -4.18 21.74
C THR A 9 9.09 -3.46 20.57
N LYS A 10 8.54 -3.56 19.35
CA LYS A 10 9.10 -2.92 18.16
C LYS A 10 8.68 -1.46 18.05
N PRO A 11 9.62 -0.55 17.75
CA PRO A 11 9.34 0.87 17.63
C PRO A 11 8.36 1.15 16.50
N GLU A 12 7.66 2.26 16.64
CA GLU A 12 6.75 2.80 15.65
C GLU A 12 7.51 3.17 14.37
N LYS A 13 7.00 2.76 13.20
CA LYS A 13 7.67 2.99 11.91
C LYS A 13 6.67 3.26 10.81
N HIS A 14 6.92 4.34 10.08
CA HIS A 14 6.24 4.68 8.84
C HIS A 14 7.23 4.45 7.70
N VAL A 15 6.95 3.48 6.83
CA VAL A 15 7.88 3.08 5.76
C VAL A 15 7.20 3.23 4.41
N VAL A 16 7.85 3.93 3.49
CA VAL A 16 7.43 4.04 2.09
C VAL A 16 8.40 3.25 1.23
N LEU A 17 7.90 2.27 0.47
CA LEU A 17 8.70 1.50 -0.48
C LEU A 17 8.56 2.08 -1.88
N ALA A 18 9.45 2.99 -2.27
CA ALA A 18 9.45 3.56 -3.63
C ALA A 18 10.49 2.87 -4.53
N GLY A 19 10.19 2.75 -5.83
CA GLY A 19 11.10 2.19 -6.82
C GLY A 19 10.39 1.85 -8.13
N PRO A 20 11.12 1.53 -9.20
CA PRO A 20 10.52 1.20 -10.50
C PRO A 20 9.65 -0.09 -10.41
N PRO A 21 8.70 -0.29 -11.33
CA PRO A 21 7.97 -1.55 -11.42
C PRO A 21 8.96 -2.71 -11.59
N GLY A 22 8.73 -3.83 -10.89
CA GLY A 22 9.64 -4.98 -10.93
C GLY A 22 10.85 -4.91 -9.98
N CYS A 23 11.10 -3.83 -9.24
CA CYS A 23 12.24 -3.75 -8.32
C CYS A 23 12.09 -4.60 -7.02
N GLY A 24 11.04 -5.42 -6.91
CA GLY A 24 10.84 -6.32 -5.78
C GLY A 24 10.06 -5.74 -4.58
N LYS A 25 9.41 -4.56 -4.71
CA LYS A 25 8.58 -3.98 -3.62
C LYS A 25 7.55 -4.97 -3.08
N GLY A 26 6.81 -5.62 -3.98
CA GLY A 26 5.81 -6.63 -3.63
C GLY A 26 6.38 -7.87 -2.93
N THR A 27 7.67 -8.16 -3.12
CA THR A 27 8.38 -9.25 -2.44
C THR A 27 8.86 -8.84 -1.05
N GLN A 28 9.28 -7.58 -0.88
CA GLN A 28 9.83 -7.10 0.40
C GLN A 28 8.74 -6.62 1.37
N ALA A 29 7.62 -6.09 0.88
CA ALA A 29 6.55 -5.58 1.73
C ALA A 29 5.92 -6.64 2.66
N PRO A 30 5.63 -7.88 2.22
CA PRO A 30 5.12 -8.93 3.10
C PRO A 30 6.12 -9.38 4.17
N LYS A 31 7.43 -9.32 3.87
CA LYS A 31 8.49 -9.61 4.84
C LYS A 31 8.53 -8.54 5.92
N LEU A 32 8.50 -7.27 5.52
CA LEU A 32 8.47 -6.14 6.45
C LEU A 32 7.21 -6.13 7.33
N LYS A 33 6.04 -6.46 6.75
CA LYS A 33 4.79 -6.69 7.49
C LYS A 33 4.96 -7.78 8.55
N SER A 34 5.54 -8.92 8.18
CA SER A 34 5.67 -10.07 9.07
C SER A 34 6.67 -9.84 10.20
N GLU A 35 7.77 -9.16 9.89
CA GLU A 35 8.82 -8.83 10.84
C GLU A 35 8.40 -7.69 11.77
N HIS A 36 7.97 -6.55 11.23
CA HIS A 36 7.70 -5.35 12.02
C HIS A 36 6.24 -5.19 12.45
N CYS A 37 5.38 -6.13 12.07
CA CYS A 37 3.96 -6.12 12.39
C CYS A 37 3.28 -4.84 11.88
N LEU A 38 3.68 -4.41 10.68
CA LEU A 38 3.18 -3.21 10.02
C LEU A 38 1.92 -3.54 9.20
N CYS A 39 0.99 -2.59 9.14
CA CYS A 39 -0.08 -2.62 8.16
C CYS A 39 0.53 -2.39 6.77
N HIS A 40 0.25 -3.28 5.81
CA HIS A 40 0.69 -3.12 4.43
C HIS A 40 -0.41 -2.45 3.63
N ILE A 41 -0.13 -1.25 3.11
CA ILE A 41 -1.02 -0.45 2.28
C ILE A 41 -0.39 -0.39 0.89
N ALA A 42 -0.90 -1.18 -0.05
CA ALA A 42 -0.42 -1.17 -1.43
C ALA A 42 -1.37 -0.34 -2.31
N THR A 43 -1.03 0.92 -2.55
CA THR A 43 -1.83 1.84 -3.39
C THR A 43 -1.99 1.27 -4.80
N GLY A 44 -0.96 0.62 -5.34
CA GLY A 44 -1.06 -0.08 -6.62
C GLY A 44 -2.07 -1.24 -6.63
N ASP A 45 -2.23 -1.99 -5.53
CA ASP A 45 -3.23 -3.07 -5.46
C ASP A 45 -4.65 -2.50 -5.37
N LEU A 46 -4.82 -1.41 -4.62
CA LEU A 46 -6.10 -0.69 -4.52
C LEU A 46 -6.53 -0.12 -5.87
N LEU A 47 -5.60 0.49 -6.60
CA LEU A 47 -5.84 0.98 -7.96
C LEU A 47 -6.15 -0.18 -8.92
N ARG A 48 -5.38 -1.29 -8.88
CA ARG A 48 -5.68 -2.50 -9.67
C ARG A 48 -7.05 -3.09 -9.35
N ALA A 49 -7.45 -3.10 -8.09
CA ALA A 49 -8.78 -3.56 -7.67
C ALA A 49 -9.89 -2.61 -8.18
N ALA A 50 -9.68 -1.30 -8.13
CA ALA A 50 -10.59 -0.31 -8.69
C ALA A 50 -10.74 -0.46 -10.22
N VAL A 51 -9.62 -0.70 -10.92
CA VAL A 51 -9.60 -1.01 -12.37
C VAL A 51 -10.42 -2.28 -12.67
N ALA A 52 -10.20 -3.35 -11.90
CA ALA A 52 -10.94 -4.60 -12.05
C ALA A 52 -12.44 -4.44 -11.76
N ALA A 53 -12.79 -3.61 -10.77
CA ALA A 53 -14.16 -3.26 -10.41
C ALA A 53 -14.83 -2.29 -11.41
N LYS A 54 -14.10 -1.81 -12.44
CA LYS A 54 -14.59 -0.87 -13.46
C LYS A 54 -15.23 0.39 -12.86
N THR A 55 -14.71 0.85 -11.72
CA THR A 55 -15.17 2.11 -11.14
C THR A 55 -14.73 3.28 -12.05
N PRO A 56 -15.37 4.45 -11.94
CA PRO A 56 -14.93 5.65 -12.67
C PRO A 56 -13.44 5.94 -12.42
N LEU A 57 -13.02 5.87 -11.15
CA LEU A 57 -11.62 6.00 -10.71
C LEU A 57 -10.72 4.91 -11.31
N GLY A 58 -11.19 3.66 -11.36
CA GLY A 58 -10.44 2.56 -11.96
C GLY A 58 -10.22 2.71 -13.45
N THR A 59 -11.17 3.32 -14.17
CA THR A 59 -11.06 3.55 -15.62
C THR A 59 -10.04 4.65 -15.93
N GLU A 60 -10.02 5.71 -15.14
CA GLU A 60 -9.01 6.78 -15.23
C GLU A 60 -7.62 6.27 -14.81
N ALA A 61 -7.54 5.52 -13.71
CA ALA A 61 -6.32 4.87 -13.26
C ALA A 61 -5.78 3.91 -14.33
N LYS A 62 -6.63 3.13 -15.01
CA LYS A 62 -6.21 2.24 -16.10
C LYS A 62 -5.52 3.02 -17.23
N LYS A 63 -6.10 4.13 -17.68
CA LYS A 63 -5.53 4.96 -18.73
C LYS A 63 -4.17 5.54 -18.33
N ALA A 64 -4.05 6.03 -17.09
CA ALA A 64 -2.80 6.55 -16.56
C ALA A 64 -1.73 5.46 -16.43
N MET A 65 -2.09 4.29 -15.89
CA MET A 65 -1.20 3.13 -15.74
C MET A 65 -0.72 2.58 -17.09
N GLU A 66 -1.59 2.50 -18.10
CA GLU A 66 -1.23 2.08 -19.47
C GLU A 66 -0.31 3.10 -20.15
N ALA A 67 -0.49 4.40 -19.87
CA ALA A 67 0.38 5.47 -20.37
C ALA A 67 1.72 5.57 -19.62
N GLY A 68 1.94 4.78 -18.57
CA GLY A 68 3.11 4.90 -17.70
C GLY A 68 3.15 6.21 -16.91
N ALA A 69 2.02 6.92 -16.82
CA ALA A 69 1.86 8.18 -16.12
C ALA A 69 1.43 7.93 -14.67
N LEU A 70 1.81 8.85 -13.77
CA LEU A 70 1.31 8.84 -12.38
C LEU A 70 -0.20 9.15 -12.40
N VAL A 71 -0.98 8.34 -11.67
CA VAL A 71 -2.41 8.60 -11.50
C VAL A 71 -2.56 9.95 -10.79
N PRO A 72 -3.35 10.91 -11.33
CA PRO A 72 -3.45 12.25 -10.76
C PRO A 72 -3.96 12.23 -9.32
N ASP A 73 -3.42 13.12 -8.48
CA ASP A 73 -3.70 13.20 -7.04
C ASP A 73 -5.19 13.44 -6.71
N GLU A 74 -5.99 13.96 -7.65
CA GLU A 74 -7.45 14.08 -7.49
C GLU A 74 -8.14 12.72 -7.32
N VAL A 75 -7.51 11.62 -7.77
CA VAL A 75 -7.93 10.24 -7.52
C VAL A 75 -7.36 9.70 -6.19
N GLY A 76 -6.22 10.25 -5.73
CA GLY A 76 -5.52 9.85 -4.51
C GLY A 76 -5.97 10.61 -3.24
N GLY A 77 -6.64 11.75 -3.40
CA GLY A 77 -7.15 12.59 -2.34
C GLY A 77 -8.43 12.03 -1.73
N GLY A 78 -8.30 11.20 -0.69
CA GLY A 78 -9.44 10.82 0.14
C GLY A 78 -10.05 9.45 -0.16
N ALA A 79 -9.31 8.53 -0.78
CA ALA A 79 -9.56 7.14 -0.44
C ALA A 79 -9.19 7.00 1.05
N ASP A 80 -10.21 7.03 1.91
CA ASP A 80 -10.19 6.33 3.19
C ASP A 80 -9.93 4.85 2.87
N ILE A 81 -8.66 4.55 2.59
CA ILE A 81 -8.08 3.23 2.67
C ILE A 81 -8.27 2.81 4.10
N GLY A 82 -9.44 2.24 4.37
CA GLY A 82 -9.87 1.70 5.64
C GLY A 82 -8.83 0.69 6.07
N ALA A 83 -7.78 1.18 6.74
CA ALA A 83 -6.80 0.37 7.38
C ALA A 83 -7.47 -0.07 8.68
N PRO A 84 -7.85 -1.35 8.84
CA PRO A 84 -8.34 -1.83 10.11
C PRO A 84 -7.14 -1.85 11.06
N GLY A 85 -6.96 -0.80 11.84
CA GLY A 85 -5.91 -0.77 12.87
C GLY A 85 -5.59 0.61 13.42
N PRO A 86 -5.06 0.67 14.65
CA PRO A 86 -4.56 1.90 15.23
C PRO A 86 -3.52 2.54 14.29
N PRO A 87 -3.47 3.88 14.21
CA PRO A 87 -2.65 4.61 13.25
C PRO A 87 -1.14 4.35 13.38
N SER A 88 -0.71 3.68 14.45
CA SER A 88 0.69 3.60 14.84
C SER A 88 1.59 2.72 13.97
N LYS A 89 1.09 1.87 13.06
CA LYS A 89 2.01 0.97 12.31
C LYS A 89 1.61 0.82 10.84
N ARG A 90 2.11 1.69 9.96
CA ARG A 90 1.78 1.70 8.52
C ARG A 90 3.01 1.63 7.62
N ALA A 91 2.97 0.73 6.65
CA ALA A 91 3.90 0.65 5.53
C ALA A 91 3.13 0.87 4.23
N ILE A 92 3.50 1.89 3.47
CA ILE A 92 2.86 2.26 2.20
C ILE A 92 3.74 1.80 1.04
N VAL A 93 3.12 1.15 0.05
CA VAL A 93 3.77 0.64 -1.15
C VAL A 93 3.05 1.23 -2.37
N PRO A 94 3.66 2.19 -3.09
CA PRO A 94 3.21 2.62 -4.40
C PRO A 94 3.23 1.48 -5.44
#